data_AF-A0A101XLW3-F1
#
_entry.id   AF-A0A101XLW3-F1
#
_cell.length_a   1.000
_cell.length_b   1.000
_cell.length_c   1.000
_cell.angle_alpha   90.00
_cell.angle_beta   90.00
_cell.angle_gamma   90.00
#
_symmetry.space_group_name_H-M   'P 1'
#
loop_
_entity.id
_entity.type
_entity.pdbx_description
1 polymer ?
#
loop_
_entity_poly.entity_id
_entity_poly.type
_entity_poly.pdbx_seq_one_letter_code
_entity_poly.pdbx_strand_id
1 'polypeptide(L)' 'MQAQSLAVGYARVSVESEDIGNQAHVIEDYTKTNNLTLVGVFKDVGVSGAKPALEREGFRQSLTALESMTVLFDLL' A
#
# COMPACT_ATOMS: atom_id res chain seq x y z
N MET A 1 6.68 0.27 25.38
CA MET A 1 6.62 -0.11 23.95
C MET A 1 6.31 1.16 23.16
N GLN A 2 7.09 1.50 22.14
CA GLN A 2 6.69 2.59 21.25
C GLN A 2 5.42 2.17 20.51
N ALA A 3 4.46 3.08 20.36
CA ALA A 3 3.25 2.82 19.59
C ALA A 3 3.62 2.47 18.15
N GLN A 4 3.07 1.36 17.64
CA GLN A 4 3.32 0.91 16.28
C GLN A 4 2.50 1.78 15.33
N SER A 5 3.14 2.44 14.36
CA SER A 5 2.41 3.22 13.35
C SER A 5 1.73 2.27 12.35
N LEU A 6 0.49 2.56 12.00
CA LEU A 6 -0.17 1.86 10.89
C LEU A 6 0.45 2.29 9.56
N ALA A 7 0.55 1.36 8.61
CA ALA A 7 1.06 1.61 7.28
C ALA A 7 0.23 0.90 6.21
N VAL A 8 0.09 1.54 5.06
CA VAL A 8 -0.48 0.95 3.83
C VAL A 8 0.64 0.73 2.82
N GLY A 9 0.71 -0.47 2.26
CA GLY A 9 1.61 -0.80 1.16
C GLY A 9 0.98 -0.53 -0.21
N TYR A 10 1.78 -0.10 -1.17
CA TYR A 10 1.37 0.01 -2.57
C TYR A 10 2.51 -0.43 -3.50
N ALA A 11 2.18 -1.29 -4.47
CA ALA A 11 3.11 -1.82 -5.45
C ALA A 11 2.57 -1.66 -6.88
N ARG A 12 3.46 -1.46 -7.86
CA ARG A 12 3.07 -1.29 -9.27
C ARG A 12 4.10 -1.91 -10.21
N VAL A 13 3.61 -2.61 -11.21
CA VAL A 13 4.41 -3.06 -12.36
C VAL A 13 3.81 -2.55 -13.67
N SER A 14 4.69 -2.26 -14.64
CA SER A 14 4.28 -1.68 -15.93
C SER A 14 3.72 -2.73 -16.87
N VAL A 15 4.18 -3.97 -16.76
CA VAL A 15 3.75 -5.09 -17.60
C VAL A 15 3.36 -6.29 -16.73
N GLU A 16 2.45 -7.13 -17.23
CA GLU A 16 1.91 -8.27 -16.45
C GLU A 16 2.93 -9.37 -16.17
N SER A 17 4.00 -9.46 -16.98
CA SER A 17 5.06 -10.45 -16.80
C SER A 17 6.04 -10.12 -15.67
N GLU A 18 6.00 -8.88 -15.15
CA GLU A 18 6.81 -8.50 -14.00
C GLU A 18 6.22 -9.06 -12.71
N ASP A 19 7.10 -9.53 -11.81
CA ASP A 19 6.68 -10.12 -10.54
C ASP A 19 6.33 -9.03 -9.51
N ILE A 20 5.03 -8.73 -9.42
CA ILE A 20 4.47 -7.84 -8.38
C ILE A 20 4.59 -8.44 -6.96
N GLY A 21 4.70 -9.77 -6.85
CA GLY A 21 4.85 -10.48 -5.59
C GLY A 21 6.15 -10.11 -4.88
N ASN A 22 7.26 -9.99 -5.63
CA ASN A 22 8.54 -9.55 -5.07
C ASN A 22 8.44 -8.16 -4.43
N GLN A 23 7.75 -7.20 -5.07
CA GLN A 23 7.55 -5.87 -4.48
C GLN A 23 6.69 -5.93 -3.21
N ALA A 24 5.63 -6.74 -3.22
CA ALA A 24 4.75 -6.92 -2.07
C ALA A 24 5.51 -7.52 -0.87
N HIS A 25 6.33 -8.55 -1.09
CA HIS A 25 7.16 -9.15 -0.04
C HIS A 25 8.17 -8.16 0.55
N VAL A 26 8.84 -7.35 -0.29
CA VAL A 26 9.77 -6.33 0.20
C VAL A 26 9.06 -5.29 1.08
N ILE A 27 7.82 -4.89 0.72
CA ILE A 27 7.01 -4.00 1.55
C ILE A 27 6.66 -4.66 2.89
N GLU A 28 6.20 -5.91 2.86
CA GLU A 28 5.88 -6.67 4.07
C GLU A 28 7.09 -6.76 5.00
N ASP A 29 8.26 -7.10 4.48
CA ASP A 29 9.48 -7.22 5.30
C ASP A 29 9.93 -5.87 5.84
N TYR A 30 9.87 -4.81 5.04
CA TYR A 30 10.15 -3.46 5.52
C TYR A 30 9.26 -3.07 6.71
N THR A 31 7.96 -3.40 6.68
CA THR A 31 7.09 -3.07 7.81
C THR A 31 7.42 -3.85 9.08
N LYS A 32 7.78 -5.15 8.96
CA LYS A 32 8.22 -5.98 10.08
C LYS A 32 9.50 -5.45 10.72
N THR A 33 10.48 -5.02 9.92
CA THR A 33 11.77 -4.53 10.43
C THR A 33 11.69 -3.14 11.05
N ASN A 34 10.67 -2.35 10.71
CA ASN A 34 10.55 -0.94 11.11
C ASN A 34 9.44 -0.68 12.15
N ASN A 35 8.94 -1.72 12.83
CA ASN A 35 7.87 -1.58 13.83
C ASN A 35 6.65 -0.82 13.26
N LEU A 36 6.18 -1.26 12.09
CA LEU A 36 4.95 -0.77 11.45
C LEU A 36 3.91 -1.89 11.40
N THR A 37 2.63 -1.55 11.55
CA THR A 37 1.53 -2.49 11.35
C THR A 37 1.02 -2.33 9.93
N LEU A 38 1.37 -3.27 9.07
CA LEU A 38 0.90 -3.28 7.68
C LEU A 38 -0.57 -3.71 7.63
N VAL A 39 -1.42 -2.83 7.15
CA VAL A 39 -2.87 -3.05 7.05
C VAL A 39 -3.28 -3.73 5.73
N GLY A 40 -2.41 -3.67 4.71
CA GLY A 40 -2.64 -4.27 3.40
C GLY A 40 -1.66 -3.75 2.36
N VAL A 41 -1.46 -4.51 1.28
CA VAL A 41 -0.68 -4.10 0.10
C VAL A 41 -1.59 -4.05 -1.11
N PHE A 42 -1.76 -2.86 -1.66
CA PHE A 42 -2.55 -2.61 -2.87
C PHE A 42 -1.65 -2.67 -4.11
N LYS A 43 -2.20 -3.12 -5.24
CA LYS A 43 -1.40 -3.48 -6.40
C LYS A 43 -2.01 -2.93 -7.68
N ASP A 44 -1.15 -2.48 -8.59
CA ASP A 44 -1.50 -2.15 -9.97
C ASP A 44 -0.56 -2.93 -10.92
N VAL A 45 -1.09 -3.91 -11.63
CA VAL A 45 -0.35 -4.79 -12.56
C VAL A 45 -0.65 -4.42 -14.00
N GLY A 46 0.37 -4.29 -14.85
CA GLY A 46 0.19 -3.86 -16.24
C GLY A 46 -0.22 -2.39 -16.38
N VAL A 47 0.04 -1.56 -15.36
CA VAL A 47 -0.38 -0.16 -15.34
C VAL A 47 0.84 0.74 -15.51
N SER A 48 0.87 1.56 -16.56
CA SER A 48 1.98 2.49 -16.81
C SER A 48 2.24 3.46 -15.64
N GLY A 49 3.52 3.72 -15.36
CA GLY A 49 3.93 4.77 -14.41
C GLY A 49 3.59 6.19 -14.88
N ALA A 50 3.35 6.39 -16.18
CA ALA A 50 2.90 7.67 -16.73
C ALA A 50 1.40 7.94 -16.49
N LYS A 51 0.62 6.92 -16.10
CA LYS A 51 -0.78 7.09 -15.73
C LYS A 51 -0.85 7.88 -14.41
N PRO A 52 -1.60 8.99 -14.32
CA PRO A 52 -1.74 9.78 -13.10
C PRO A 52 -2.13 8.93 -11.91
N ALA A 53 -1.58 9.24 -10.73
CA ALA A 53 -1.72 8.39 -9.55
C ALA A 53 -3.17 8.10 -9.17
N LEU A 54 -4.00 9.14 -9.18
CA LEU A 54 -5.43 9.06 -8.87
C LEU A 54 -6.26 8.33 -9.93
N GLU A 55 -5.68 8.01 -11.09
CA GLU A 55 -6.34 7.20 -12.12
C GLU A 55 -5.99 5.70 -12.00
N ARG A 56 -5.06 5.32 -11.12
CA ARG A 56 -4.67 3.94 -10.86
C ARG A 56 -5.54 3.35 -9.74
N GLU A 57 -6.15 2.20 -10.00
CA GLU A 57 -7.18 1.65 -9.11
C GLU A 57 -6.58 1.20 -7.79
N GLY A 58 -5.48 0.43 -7.82
CA GLY A 58 -4.79 -0.01 -6.61
C GLY A 58 -4.31 1.18 -5.78
N PHE A 59 -3.83 2.24 -6.43
CA PHE A 59 -3.43 3.46 -5.73
C PHE A 59 -4.60 4.15 -5.02
N ARG A 60 -5.76 4.31 -5.70
CA ARG A 60 -6.96 4.89 -5.07
C ARG A 60 -7.42 4.09 -3.86
N GLN A 61 -7.47 2.76 -3.98
CA GLN A 61 -7.84 1.89 -2.87
C GLN A 61 -6.91 2.06 -1.67
N SER A 62 -5.61 2.28 -1.91
CA SER A 62 -4.64 2.55 -0.84
C SER A 62 -4.94 3.86 -0.09
N LEU A 63 -5.38 4.91 -0.79
CA LEU A 63 -5.80 6.17 -0.17
C LEU A 63 -7.09 6.00 0.63
N THR A 64 -8.08 5.30 0.07
CA THR A 64 -9.33 5.00 0.77
C THR A 64 -9.09 4.20 2.06
N ALA A 65 -8.11 3.29 2.06
CA ALA A 65 -7.71 2.57 3.26
C ALA A 65 -7.13 3.50 4.33
N LEU A 66 -6.27 4.45 3.94
CA LEU A 66 -5.72 5.46 4.87
C LEU A 66 -6.82 6.36 5.44
N GLU A 67 -7.73 6.86 4.59
CA GLU A 67 -8.85 7.71 5.02
C GLU A 67 -9.77 6.99 6.01
N SER A 68 -10.08 5.71 5.75
CA SER A 68 -10.93 4.89 6.62
C SER A 68 -10.31 4.67 8.00
N MET A 69 -8.98 4.66 8.11
CA MET A 69 -8.29 4.55 9.41
C MET A 69 -8.40 5.84 10.19
N THR A 70 -8.19 7.00 9.55
CA THR A 70 -8.33 8.30 10.19
C THR A 70 -9.73 8.48 10.79
N VAL A 71 -10.77 8.16 10.02
CA VAL A 71 -12.17 8.26 10.46
C VAL A 71 -12.46 7.37 11.68
N LEU A 72 -11.86 6.17 11.75
CA LEU A 72 -12.03 5.29 12.90
C LEU A 72 -11.41 5.86 14.18
N PHE A 73 -10.27 6.55 14.07
CA PHE A 73 -9.63 7.20 15.22
C PHE A 73 -10.38 8.43 15.71
N ASP A 74 -11.04 9.18 14.81
CA ASP A 74 -11.81 10.37 15.19
C ASP A 74 -13.13 10.05 15.93
N LEU A 75 -13.58 8.79 15.87
CA LEU A 75 -14.82 8.31 16.51
C LEU A 75 -14.60 7.63 17.88
N LEU A 76 -13.35 7.54 18.35
CA LEU A 76 -12.95 6.92 19.63
C LEU A 76 -12.37 7.96 20.59
#